data_AF-A0A0M9FU75-F1
#
_entry.id   AF-A0A0M9FU75-F1
#
_cell.length_a   1.000
_cell.length_b   1.000
_cell.length_c   1.000
_cell.angle_alpha   90.00
_cell.angle_beta   90.00
_cell.angle_gamma   90.00
#
_symmetry.space_group_name_H-M   'P 1'
#
loop_
_entity.id
_entity.type
_entity.pdbx_description
1 polymer ?
#
loop_
_entity_poly.entity_id
_entity_poly.type
_entity_poly.pdbx_seq_one_letter_code
_entity_poly.pdbx_strand_id
1 'polypeptide(L)'
;MSSVVSRLLFSAAIALVLLSSVAVALFVGERVPDGIYCGNYGNGLVVGNLTMKSGSDKFDMVMVGLGLDLQCKNETFIYDPKTHHAKVPGATDPKDCIGAVLTDNDLTLDVVYKPDVDEIVLDLGFTKIDCKKCSPKDLGALFCTPY
;
A
#
# COMPACT_ATOMS: atom_id res chain seq x y z
N MET A 1 -48.85 19.53 -49.59
CA MET A 1 -47.70 18.61 -49.38
C MET A 1 -46.44 19.34 -48.89
N SER A 2 -46.54 20.45 -48.13
CA SER A 2 -45.35 21.22 -47.67
C SER A 2 -45.12 21.22 -46.15
N SER A 3 -46.06 20.70 -45.35
CA SER A 3 -46.00 20.80 -43.88
C SER A 3 -45.37 19.58 -43.18
N VAL A 4 -45.43 18.40 -43.81
CA VAL A 4 -45.00 17.13 -43.18
C VAL A 4 -43.49 16.93 -43.27
N VAL A 5 -42.86 17.32 -44.39
CA VAL A 5 -41.42 17.18 -44.60
C VAL A 5 -40.61 18.08 -43.66
N SER A 6 -41.14 19.27 -43.34
CA SER A 6 -40.47 20.23 -42.45
C SER A 6 -40.43 19.73 -41.00
N ARG A 7 -41.48 19.03 -40.51
CA ARG A 7 -41.52 18.53 -39.13
C ARG A 7 -40.62 17.31 -38.88
N LEU A 8 -40.38 16.49 -39.90
CA LEU A 8 -39.52 15.30 -39.83
C LEU A 8 -38.03 15.64 -39.79
N LEU A 9 -37.61 16.75 -40.41
CA LEU A 9 -36.21 17.19 -40.39
C LEU A 9 -35.80 17.81 -39.05
N PHE A 10 -36.71 18.51 -38.36
CA PHE A 10 -36.43 19.08 -37.04
C PHE A 10 -36.38 18.04 -35.91
N SER A 11 -37.08 16.91 -36.06
CA SER A 11 -37.08 15.84 -35.06
C SER A 11 -35.89 14.87 -35.21
N ALA A 12 -35.30 14.78 -36.41
CA ALA A 12 -34.05 14.04 -36.62
C ALA A 12 -32.80 14.78 -36.14
N ALA A 13 -32.81 16.12 -36.10
CA ALA A 13 -31.67 16.92 -35.66
C ALA A 13 -31.48 16.93 -34.13
N ILE A 14 -32.56 16.77 -33.35
CA ILE A 14 -32.50 16.80 -31.87
C ILE A 14 -32.09 15.44 -31.29
N ALA A 15 -32.37 14.34 -32.00
CA ALA A 15 -32.05 12.99 -31.54
C ALA A 15 -30.55 12.64 -31.64
N LEU A 16 -29.77 13.36 -32.46
CA LEU A 16 -28.34 13.06 -32.66
C LEU A 16 -27.38 13.79 -31.71
N VAL A 17 -27.84 14.78 -30.95
CA VAL A 17 -26.95 15.60 -30.09
C VAL A 17 -26.81 15.05 -28.66
N LEU A 18 -27.66 14.09 -28.25
CA LEU A 18 -27.68 13.58 -26.86
C LEU A 18 -26.83 12.31 -26.61
N LEU A 19 -26.02 11.87 -27.56
CA LEU A 19 -25.11 10.73 -27.39
C LEU A 19 -23.66 11.11 -27.07
N SER A 20 -23.43 12.28 -26.48
CA SER A 20 -22.16 12.57 -25.81
C SER A 20 -22.26 12.18 -24.34
N SER A 21 -22.42 10.88 -24.06
CA SER A 21 -22.10 10.36 -22.74
C SER A 21 -20.60 10.56 -22.54
N VAL A 22 -20.24 11.67 -21.90
CA VAL A 22 -18.91 11.87 -21.33
C VAL A 22 -18.74 10.74 -20.32
N ALA A 23 -18.14 9.64 -20.76
CA ALA A 23 -17.55 8.66 -19.88
C ALA A 23 -16.38 9.37 -19.22
N VAL A 24 -16.67 10.13 -18.16
CA VAL A 24 -15.66 10.53 -17.20
C VAL A 24 -15.24 9.21 -16.56
N ALA A 25 -14.25 8.54 -17.17
CA ALA A 25 -13.46 7.57 -16.48
C ALA A 25 -12.81 8.35 -15.34
N LEU A 26 -13.48 8.37 -14.19
CA LEU A 26 -12.87 8.72 -12.93
C LEU A 26 -11.78 7.67 -12.76
N PHE A 27 -10.57 7.97 -13.25
CA PHE A 27 -9.36 7.38 -12.75
C PHE A 27 -9.25 7.87 -11.30
N VAL A 28 -10.04 7.27 -10.41
CA VAL A 28 -9.71 7.26 -8.99
C VAL A 28 -8.36 6.58 -8.98
N GLY A 29 -7.30 7.38 -8.87
CA GLY A 29 -5.94 6.87 -8.83
C GLY A 29 -5.91 5.83 -7.72
N GLU A 30 -5.67 4.59 -8.10
CA GLU A 30 -5.51 3.49 -7.17
C GLU A 30 -4.50 3.93 -6.11
N ARG A 31 -4.90 3.90 -4.84
CA ARG A 31 -4.00 4.29 -3.77
C ARG A 31 -2.93 3.22 -3.67
N VAL A 32 -1.68 3.65 -3.76
CA VAL A 32 -0.51 2.82 -3.48
C VAL A 32 0.07 3.23 -2.12
N PRO A 33 0.75 2.32 -1.42
CA PRO A 33 1.47 2.68 -0.21
C PRO A 33 2.51 3.77 -0.51
N ASP A 34 2.48 4.89 0.24
CA ASP A 34 3.40 6.01 0.00
C ASP A 34 3.67 6.83 1.26
N GLY A 35 4.86 6.72 1.84
CA GLY A 35 5.31 7.42 3.03
C GLY A 35 5.74 6.46 4.14
N ILE A 36 5.74 6.94 5.38
CA ILE A 36 6.25 6.19 6.55
C ILE A 36 5.07 5.61 7.34
N TYR A 37 5.11 4.30 7.57
CA TYR A 37 4.13 3.53 8.35
C TYR A 37 4.79 3.00 9.61
N CYS A 38 4.16 3.17 10.76
CA CYS A 38 4.65 2.78 12.07
C CYS A 38 3.79 1.65 12.62
N GLY A 39 4.44 0.56 13.06
CA GLY A 39 3.80 -0.61 13.64
C GLY A 39 4.25 -0.82 15.08
N ASN A 40 3.35 -1.38 15.88
CA ASN A 40 3.63 -1.80 17.25
C ASN A 40 2.91 -3.12 17.52
N TYR A 41 3.63 -4.07 18.12
CA TYR A 41 3.06 -5.29 18.65
C TYR A 41 3.25 -5.40 20.16
N GLY A 42 2.24 -5.97 20.83
CA GLY A 42 2.32 -6.31 22.25
C GLY A 42 2.49 -5.11 23.19
N ASN A 43 1.98 -3.92 22.84
CA ASN A 43 2.12 -2.70 23.64
C ASN A 43 3.59 -2.21 23.78
N GLY A 44 4.34 -2.28 22.68
CA GLY A 44 5.72 -1.79 22.57
C GLY A 44 6.78 -2.88 22.68
N LEU A 45 6.38 -4.15 22.73
CA LEU A 45 7.30 -5.28 22.73
C LEU A 45 8.10 -5.36 21.43
N VAL A 46 7.47 -5.02 20.32
CA VAL A 46 8.11 -4.81 19.02
C VAL A 46 7.59 -3.49 18.46
N VAL A 47 8.50 -2.65 18.00
CA VAL A 47 8.19 -1.38 17.34
C VAL A 47 8.97 -1.29 16.05
N GLY A 48 8.38 -0.67 15.04
CA GLY A 48 9.05 -0.55 13.77
C GLY A 48 8.43 0.49 12.87
N ASN A 49 9.16 0.81 11.80
CA ASN A 49 8.62 1.58 10.69
C ASN A 49 8.98 0.97 9.34
N LEU A 50 8.15 1.30 8.36
CA LEU A 50 8.34 0.99 6.96
C LEU A 50 8.29 2.29 6.18
N THR A 51 9.30 2.55 5.38
CA THR A 51 9.33 3.71 4.49
C THR A 51 9.13 3.24 3.06
N MET A 52 8.03 3.66 2.46
CA MET A 52 7.68 3.35 1.07
C MET A 52 7.62 4.64 0.26
N LYS A 53 7.99 4.56 -1.01
CA LYS A 53 7.92 5.71 -1.93
C LYS A 53 7.08 5.33 -3.14
N SER A 54 6.06 6.14 -3.42
CA SER A 54 5.23 5.96 -4.61
C SER A 54 6.07 5.91 -5.88
N GLY A 55 5.78 4.93 -6.74
CA GLY A 55 6.51 4.68 -7.98
C GLY A 55 7.87 3.99 -7.82
N SER A 56 8.25 3.60 -6.59
CA SER A 56 9.40 2.75 -6.34
C SER A 56 8.96 1.32 -6.07
N ASP A 57 9.77 0.35 -6.51
CA ASP A 57 9.70 -1.07 -6.15
C ASP A 57 10.51 -1.38 -4.88
N LYS A 58 10.97 -0.34 -4.17
CA LYS A 58 11.83 -0.44 -2.99
C LYS A 58 11.16 0.13 -1.74
N PHE A 59 11.46 -0.47 -0.60
CA PHE A 59 11.13 0.05 0.72
C PHE A 59 12.27 -0.15 1.71
N ASP A 60 12.24 0.61 2.79
CA ASP A 60 13.12 0.42 3.95
C ASP A 60 12.26 -0.07 5.12
N MET A 61 12.81 -0.96 5.95
CA MET A 61 12.14 -1.48 7.14
C MET A 61 13.09 -1.45 8.33
N VAL A 62 12.60 -0.90 9.43
CA VAL A 62 13.27 -0.95 10.73
C VAL A 62 12.31 -1.60 11.72
N MET A 63 12.77 -2.60 12.47
CA MET A 63 12.00 -3.25 13.51
C MET A 63 12.91 -3.63 14.67
N VAL A 64 12.51 -3.26 15.88
CA VAL A 64 13.27 -3.52 17.10
C VAL A 64 12.34 -4.09 18.15
N GLY A 65 12.77 -5.15 18.83
CA GLY A 65 12.06 -5.73 19.95
C GLY A 65 12.10 -7.25 19.98
N LEU A 66 11.85 -7.85 21.16
CA LEU A 66 11.90 -9.30 21.38
C LEU A 66 13.20 -9.98 20.90
N GLY A 67 14.34 -9.27 20.97
CA GLY A 67 15.64 -9.77 20.50
C GLY A 67 15.85 -9.63 18.97
N LEU A 68 14.88 -9.06 18.26
CA LEU A 68 15.00 -8.68 16.85
C LEU A 68 15.57 -7.26 16.77
N ASP A 69 16.58 -7.09 15.91
CA ASP A 69 17.07 -5.80 15.43
C ASP A 69 17.21 -5.90 13.91
N LEU A 70 16.19 -5.40 13.22
CA LEU A 70 16.06 -5.43 11.78
C LEU A 70 16.24 -4.01 11.26
N GLN A 71 17.21 -3.81 10.37
CA GLN A 71 17.44 -2.55 9.67
C GLN A 71 17.73 -2.83 8.20
N CYS A 72 16.68 -3.11 7.46
CA CYS A 72 16.76 -3.47 6.04
C CYS A 72 16.48 -2.26 5.16
N LYS A 73 17.30 -2.09 4.12
CA LYS A 73 17.21 -0.96 3.19
C LYS A 73 17.12 -1.44 1.77
N ASN A 74 16.34 -0.73 0.96
CA ASN A 74 16.12 -1.04 -0.46
C ASN A 74 15.59 -2.45 -0.71
N GLU A 75 14.72 -2.91 0.18
CA GLU A 75 14.00 -4.17 0.06
C GLU A 75 13.05 -4.12 -1.12
N THR A 76 13.03 -5.19 -1.92
CA THR A 76 12.16 -5.22 -3.10
C THR A 76 10.76 -5.61 -2.70
N PHE A 77 9.75 -4.91 -3.23
CA PHE A 77 8.36 -5.32 -3.09
C PHE A 77 7.62 -5.24 -4.43
N ILE A 78 6.59 -6.08 -4.56
CA ILE A 78 5.71 -6.13 -5.73
C ILE A 78 4.28 -6.02 -5.23
N TYR A 79 3.69 -4.84 -5.40
CA TYR A 79 2.30 -4.56 -5.01
C TYR A 79 1.33 -4.93 -6.13
N ASP A 80 0.30 -5.71 -5.80
CA ASP A 80 -0.82 -5.99 -6.68
C ASP A 80 -2.02 -5.10 -6.30
N PRO A 81 -2.36 -4.08 -7.12
CA PRO A 81 -3.46 -3.17 -6.84
C PRO A 81 -4.85 -3.84 -6.85
N LYS A 82 -4.99 -5.05 -7.41
CA LYS A 82 -6.30 -5.73 -7.47
C LYS A 82 -6.62 -6.48 -6.18
N THR A 83 -5.60 -7.04 -5.55
CA THR A 83 -5.73 -7.83 -4.31
C THR A 83 -5.29 -7.03 -3.09
N HIS A 84 -4.58 -5.92 -3.31
CA HIS A 84 -3.89 -5.11 -2.32
C HIS A 84 -2.81 -5.86 -1.53
N HIS A 85 -2.39 -7.05 -2.01
CA HIS A 85 -1.25 -7.77 -1.44
C HIS A 85 0.06 -7.23 -2.01
N ALA A 86 1.10 -7.25 -1.19
CA ALA A 86 2.48 -7.01 -1.61
C ALA A 86 3.32 -8.27 -1.39
N LYS A 87 4.06 -8.68 -2.41
CA LYS A 87 5.10 -9.71 -2.28
C LYS A 87 6.42 -9.06 -1.94
N VAL A 88 7.13 -9.62 -0.97
CA VAL A 88 8.50 -9.24 -0.62
C VAL A 88 9.40 -10.44 -0.96
N PRO A 89 10.02 -10.49 -2.16
CA PRO A 89 10.79 -11.66 -2.57
C PRO A 89 11.91 -12.04 -1.58
N GLY A 90 12.56 -11.03 -0.99
CA GLY A 90 13.61 -11.20 0.02
C GLY A 90 13.14 -11.94 1.27
N ALA A 91 11.86 -11.88 1.63
CA ALA A 91 11.32 -12.53 2.82
C ALA A 91 11.43 -14.08 2.80
N THR A 92 11.65 -14.67 1.62
CA THR A 92 11.83 -16.13 1.47
C THR A 92 13.29 -16.55 1.22
N ASP A 93 14.22 -15.59 1.12
CA ASP A 93 15.65 -15.86 0.94
C ASP A 93 16.39 -15.69 2.27
N PRO A 94 16.91 -16.76 2.89
CA PRO A 94 17.65 -16.66 4.15
C PRO A 94 18.93 -15.80 4.09
N LYS A 95 19.37 -15.39 2.90
CA LYS A 95 20.53 -14.49 2.71
C LYS A 95 20.13 -13.02 2.57
N ASP A 96 18.85 -12.75 2.38
CA ASP A 96 18.28 -11.42 2.35
C ASP A 96 18.14 -10.86 3.77
N CYS A 97 18.13 -9.54 3.92
CA CYS A 97 18.07 -8.92 5.25
C CYS A 97 16.78 -9.30 6.00
N ILE A 98 15.63 -9.23 5.33
CA ILE A 98 14.35 -9.62 5.95
C ILE A 98 14.29 -11.14 6.07
N GLY A 99 14.65 -11.86 5.01
CA GLY A 99 14.56 -13.32 4.99
C GLY A 99 15.46 -14.03 6.00
N ALA A 100 16.63 -13.49 6.31
CA ALA A 100 17.51 -14.00 7.37
C ALA A 100 16.81 -13.95 8.74
N VAL A 101 16.24 -12.80 9.11
CA VAL A 101 15.56 -12.63 10.40
C VAL A 101 14.30 -13.48 10.48
N LEU A 102 13.52 -13.56 9.40
CA LEU A 102 12.34 -14.43 9.37
C LEU A 102 12.72 -15.91 9.53
N THR A 103 13.76 -16.35 8.83
CA THR A 103 14.24 -17.75 8.89
C THR A 103 14.78 -18.10 10.27
N ASP A 104 15.61 -17.23 10.87
CA ASP A 104 16.22 -17.46 12.19
C ASP A 104 15.18 -17.57 13.31
N ASN A 105 13.98 -17.02 13.09
CA ASN A 105 12.90 -16.98 14.07
C ASN A 105 11.69 -17.84 13.68
N ASP A 106 11.80 -18.66 12.64
CA ASP A 106 10.72 -19.52 12.11
C ASP A 106 9.43 -18.74 11.78
N LEU A 107 9.59 -17.57 11.17
CA LEU A 107 8.51 -16.64 10.82
C LEU A 107 8.25 -16.65 9.31
N THR A 108 7.05 -16.21 8.95
CA THR A 108 6.68 -15.91 7.55
C THR A 108 6.38 -14.43 7.37
N LEU A 109 6.13 -13.97 6.15
CA LEU A 109 5.65 -12.61 5.90
C LEU A 109 4.61 -12.61 4.78
N ASP A 110 3.38 -12.20 5.10
CA ASP A 110 2.38 -11.73 4.14
C ASP A 110 2.11 -10.24 4.39
N VAL A 111 1.97 -9.47 3.32
CA VAL A 111 1.82 -8.02 3.39
C VAL A 111 0.55 -7.61 2.66
N VAL A 112 -0.33 -6.90 3.36
CA VAL A 112 -1.58 -6.37 2.80
C VAL A 112 -1.67 -4.88 3.04
N TYR A 113 -1.96 -4.11 2.00
CA TYR A 113 -2.29 -2.70 2.12
C TYR A 113 -3.80 -2.50 2.18
N LYS A 114 -4.29 -1.67 3.10
CA LYS A 114 -5.69 -1.28 3.22
C LYS A 114 -5.85 0.16 2.72
N PRO A 115 -6.24 0.39 1.45
CA PRO A 115 -6.27 1.72 0.85
C PRO A 115 -7.31 2.67 1.49
N ASP A 116 -8.37 2.12 2.07
CA ASP A 116 -9.45 2.90 2.70
C ASP A 116 -8.98 3.65 3.96
N VAL A 117 -8.05 3.05 4.70
CA VAL A 117 -7.55 3.55 5.99
C VAL A 117 -6.07 3.90 5.97
N ASP A 118 -5.40 3.72 4.83
CA ASP A 118 -3.96 3.97 4.63
C ASP A 118 -3.10 3.26 5.68
N GLU A 119 -3.22 1.94 5.71
CA GLU A 119 -2.58 1.04 6.69
C GLU A 119 -1.95 -0.16 5.98
N ILE A 120 -0.76 -0.57 6.41
CA ILE A 120 -0.10 -1.80 5.98
C ILE A 120 -0.24 -2.84 7.09
N VAL A 121 -0.71 -4.03 6.79
CA VAL A 121 -0.73 -5.16 7.71
C VAL A 121 0.41 -6.10 7.36
N LEU A 122 1.24 -6.40 8.34
CA LEU A 122 2.25 -7.43 8.26
C LEU A 122 1.74 -8.65 9.03
N ASP A 123 1.55 -9.77 8.33
CA ASP A 123 1.25 -11.06 8.96
C ASP A 123 2.53 -11.90 9.03
N LEU A 124 2.99 -12.13 10.25
CA LEU A 124 4.21 -12.88 10.53
C LEU A 124 3.95 -14.39 10.73
N GLY A 125 2.73 -14.87 10.42
CA GLY A 125 2.31 -16.27 10.55
C GLY A 125 1.74 -16.62 11.94
N PHE A 126 2.37 -16.11 13.01
CA PHE A 126 1.89 -16.26 14.39
C PHE A 126 1.17 -15.01 14.90
N THR A 127 1.42 -13.85 14.27
CA THR A 127 0.84 -12.58 14.69
C THR A 127 0.75 -11.57 13.55
N LYS A 128 -0.09 -10.55 13.76
CA LYS A 128 -0.30 -9.44 12.82
C LYS A 128 0.12 -8.13 13.44
N ILE A 129 0.78 -7.30 12.64
CA ILE A 129 1.18 -5.94 13.00
C ILE A 129 0.50 -4.97 12.05
N ASP A 130 -0.44 -4.19 12.59
CA ASP A 130 -1.07 -3.10 11.87
C ASP A 130 -0.14 -1.87 11.89
N CYS A 131 0.33 -1.47 10.71
CA CYS A 131 1.25 -0.36 10.51
C CYS A 131 0.49 0.82 9.91
N LYS A 132 0.16 1.80 10.75
CA LYS A 132 -0.55 3.02 10.35
C LYS A 132 0.43 4.09 9.91
N LYS A 133 -0.03 5.11 9.19
CA LYS A 133 0.79 6.30 8.96
C LYS A 133 1.37 6.83 10.26
N CYS A 134 2.70 6.96 10.29
CA CYS A 134 3.38 7.54 11.44
C CYS A 134 2.86 8.95 11.69
N SER A 135 2.52 9.25 12.94
CA SER A 135 2.29 10.62 13.36
C SER A 135 3.64 11.31 13.64
N PRO A 136 3.69 12.65 13.68
CA PRO A 136 4.90 13.38 14.07
C PRO A 136 5.48 12.97 15.43
N LYS A 137 4.66 12.39 16.32
CA LYS A 137 5.10 11.90 17.64
C LYS A 137 5.84 10.56 17.55
N ASP A 138 5.53 9.75 16.55
CA ASP A 138 6.12 8.42 16.35
C ASP A 138 7.51 8.52 15.70
N LEU A 139 7.72 9.56 14.89
CA LEU A 139 9.03 9.91 14.32
C LEU A 139 10.06 10.30 15.40
N GLY A 140 9.61 10.73 16.59
CA GLY A 140 10.49 10.96 17.73
C GLY A 140 10.83 9.69 18.51
N ALA A 141 9.98 8.66 18.46
CA ALA A 141 10.14 7.45 19.26
C ALA A 141 11.06 6.40 18.61
N LEU A 142 11.17 6.39 17.29
CA LEU A 142 12.05 5.48 16.53
C LEU A 142 13.47 6.03 16.32
N PHE A 143 13.72 7.31 16.59
CA PHE A 143 15.01 7.98 16.38
C PHE A 143 15.77 8.34 17.66
N CYS A 144 15.29 7.92 18.84
CA CYS A 144 16.09 7.98 20.07
C CYS A 144 17.00 6.75 20.16
N THR A 145 18.13 6.75 19.43
CA THR A 145 19.34 6.02 19.86
C THR A 145 20.15 6.93 20.80
N PRO A 146 21.04 6.46 21.70
CA PRO A 146 21.50 5.09 21.96
C PRO A 146 21.33 4.64 23.44
N TYR A 147 21.37 3.33 23.69
CA TYR A 147 21.93 2.76 24.93
C TYR A 147 22.96 1.70 24.53
#